data_AF-A0A7W1STU9-F1
#
_entry.id   AF-A0A7W1STU9-F1
#
_cell.length_a   1.000
_cell.length_b   1.000
_cell.length_c   1.000
_cell.angle_alpha   90.00
_cell.angle_beta   90.00
_cell.angle_gamma   90.00
#
_symmetry.space_group_name_H-M   'P 1'
#
loop_
_entity.id
_entity.type
_entity.pdbx_description
1 polymer ?
#
loop_
_entity_poly.entity_id
_entity_poly.type
_entity_poly.pdbx_seq_one_letter_code
_entity_poly.pdbx_strand_id
1 'polypeptide(L)' 'MTRITLELDDSQLAAAARELGTTSAVETVTAALANIALRRQRAEELGATPASAELSLAGHFLG' A
#
# COMPACT_ATOMS: atom_id res chain seq x y z
N MET A 1 -0.87 -16.86 -13.36
CA MET A 1 0.31 -16.41 -12.58
C MET A 1 1.32 -15.89 -13.58
N THR A 2 1.69 -14.61 -13.50
CA THR A 2 2.59 -13.95 -14.45
C THR A 2 3.96 -13.80 -13.82
N ARG A 3 5.03 -14.10 -14.56
CA ARG A 3 6.41 -13.94 -14.08
C ARG A 3 6.95 -12.60 -14.56
N ILE A 4 7.43 -11.79 -13.63
CA ILE A 4 8.02 -10.48 -13.89
C ILE A 4 9.38 -10.39 -13.21
N THR A 5 10.29 -9.60 -13.79
CA THR A 5 11.57 -9.23 -13.18
C THR A 5 11.50 -7.77 -12.80
N LEU A 6 11.90 -7.44 -11.59
CA LEU A 6 11.80 -6.10 -11.02
C LEU A 6 13.00 -5.85 -10.13
N GLU A 7 13.48 -4.62 -10.14
CA GLU A 7 14.52 -4.16 -9.23
C GLU A 7 13.86 -3.43 -8.06
N LEU A 8 14.31 -3.73 -6.84
CA LEU A 8 13.80 -3.16 -5.61
C LEU A 8 14.99 -2.72 -4.78
N ASP A 9 14.77 -1.67 -3.99
CA ASP A 9 15.74 -1.29 -2.97
C ASP A 9 15.69 -2.29 -1.81
N ASP A 10 16.83 -2.88 -1.47
CA ASP A 10 16.95 -3.91 -0.43
C ASP A 10 16.52 -3.38 0.96
N SER A 11 16.76 -2.10 1.24
CA SER A 11 16.39 -1.51 2.53
C SER A 11 14.88 -1.35 2.65
N GLN A 12 14.21 -0.93 1.57
CA GLN A 12 12.75 -0.85 1.49
C GLN A 12 12.11 -2.23 1.55
N LEU A 13 12.69 -3.22 0.85
CA LEU A 13 12.21 -4.59 0.87
C LEU A 13 12.32 -5.20 2.27
N ALA A 14 13.43 -4.98 2.96
CA ALA A 14 13.62 -5.44 4.33
C ALA A 14 12.66 -4.77 5.32
N ALA A 15 12.38 -3.47 5.15
CA ALA A 15 11.40 -2.74 5.96
C ALA A 15 9.99 -3.32 5.76
N ALA A 16 9.56 -3.50 4.51
CA ALA A 16 8.28 -4.09 4.17
C ALA A 16 8.17 -5.54 4.68
N ALA A 17 9.25 -6.33 4.58
CA ALA A 17 9.25 -7.71 5.05
C ALA A 17 9.02 -7.80 6.56
N ARG A 18 9.64 -6.90 7.34
CA ARG A 18 9.44 -6.79 8.79
C ARG A 18 8.02 -6.36 9.15
N GLU A 19 7.49 -5.36 8.46
CA GLU A 19 6.12 -4.86 8.69
C GLU A 19 5.06 -5.93 8.40
N LEU A 20 5.25 -6.66 7.30
CA LEU A 20 4.32 -7.69 6.83
C LEU A 20 4.56 -9.07 7.45
N GLY A 21 5.64 -9.26 8.22
CA GLY A 21 6.02 -10.54 8.82
C GLY A 21 6.37 -11.62 7.80
N THR A 22 6.99 -11.23 6.67
CA THR A 22 7.33 -12.15 5.57
C THR A 22 8.82 -12.48 5.54
N THR A 23 9.17 -13.60 4.90
CA THR A 23 10.56 -14.12 4.92
C THR A 23 11.24 -14.12 3.55
N SER A 24 10.49 -13.84 2.48
CA SER A 24 11.01 -13.81 1.12
C SER A 24 10.47 -12.62 0.33
N ALA A 25 11.27 -12.14 -0.63
CA ALA A 25 10.91 -11.02 -1.48
C ALA A 25 9.56 -11.23 -2.21
N VAL A 26 9.31 -12.45 -2.70
CA VAL A 26 8.09 -12.80 -3.41
C VAL A 26 6.88 -12.74 -2.47
N GLU A 27 6.99 -13.25 -1.25
CA GLU A 27 5.95 -13.14 -0.23
C GLU A 27 5.69 -11.67 0.12
N THR A 28 6.74 -10.88 0.34
CA THR A 28 6.63 -9.46 0.68
C THR A 28 5.89 -8.69 -0.41
N VAL A 29 6.29 -8.85 -1.67
CA VAL A 29 5.65 -8.16 -2.81
C VAL A 29 4.21 -8.61 -2.99
N THR A 30 3.93 -9.91 -2.89
CA THR A 30 2.58 -10.45 -3.02
C THR A 30 1.66 -9.94 -1.91
N ALA A 31 2.14 -9.96 -0.66
CA ALA A 31 1.40 -9.46 0.50
C ALA A 31 1.16 -7.95 0.41
N ALA A 32 2.16 -7.17 -0.03
CA ALA A 32 2.03 -5.73 -0.23
C ALA A 32 0.96 -5.39 -1.27
N LEU A 33 0.98 -6.06 -2.43
CA LEU A 33 -0.02 -5.87 -3.49
C LEU A 33 -1.43 -6.23 -3.02
N ALA A 34 -1.58 -7.33 -2.28
CA ALA A 34 -2.86 -7.73 -1.70
C ALA A 34 -3.38 -6.69 -0.69
N ASN A 35 -2.49 -6.12 0.13
CA ASN A 35 -2.84 -5.09 1.11
C ASN A 35 -3.37 -3.82 0.42
N ILE A 36 -2.70 -3.36 -0.65
CA ILE A 36 -3.14 -2.19 -1.42
C ILE A 36 -4.51 -2.45 -2.08
N ALA A 37 -4.68 -3.62 -2.71
CA ALA A 37 -5.96 -3.99 -3.32
C ALA A 37 -7.09 -4.00 -2.29
N LEU A 38 -6.85 -4.58 -1.11
CA LEU A 38 -7.82 -4.62 -0.02
C LEU A 38 -8.15 -3.24 0.54
N ARG A 39 -7.14 -2.37 0.71
CA ARG A 39 -7.37 -0.97 1.15
C ARG A 39 -8.26 -0.23 0.14
N ARG A 40 -8.03 -0.44 -1.15
CA ARG A 40 -8.84 0.19 -2.19
C ARG A 40 -10.27 -0.35 -2.20
N GLN A 41 -10.43 -1.67 -2.14
CA GLN A 41 -11.76 -2.29 -2.04
C GLN A 41 -12.54 -1.76 -0.83
N ARG A 42 -11.90 -1.69 0.35
CA ARG A 42 -12.53 -1.13 1.55
C ARG A 42 -12.93 0.33 1.36
N ALA A 43 -12.07 1.15 0.76
CA ALA A 43 -12.40 2.56 0.48
C ALA A 43 -13.62 2.71 -0.44
N GLU A 44 -13.70 1.87 -1.47
CA GLU A 44 -14.84 1.81 -2.39
C GLU A 44 -16.13 1.35 -1.67
N GLU A 45 -16.05 0.32 -0.83
CA GLU A 45 -17.17 -0.20 -0.03
C GLU A 45 -17.70 0.81 1.00
N LEU A 46 -16.81 1.63 1.58
CA LEU A 46 -17.16 2.68 2.54
C LEU A 46 -17.70 3.96 1.86
N GLY A 47 -17.83 4.00 0.52
CA GLY A 47 -18.26 5.20 -0.21
C GLY A 47 -17.27 6.37 -0.09
N ALA A 48 -16.05 6.10 0.37
CA ALA A 48 -14.99 7.10 0.48
C ALA A 48 -14.44 7.38 -0.91
N THR A 49 -15.12 8.25 -1.66
CA THR A 49 -14.50 8.89 -2.81
C THR A 49 -13.29 9.70 -2.31
N PRO A 50 -12.13 9.65 -3.01
CA PRO A 50 -10.90 10.31 -2.57
C PRO A 50 -11.03 11.85 -2.45
N ALA A 51 -12.12 12.45 -2.94
CA ALA A 51 -12.44 13.86 -2.78
C ALA A 51 -12.52 14.31 -1.30
N SER A 52 -12.89 13.41 -0.37
CA SER A 52 -13.03 13.74 1.05
C SER A 52 -11.70 13.84 1.79
N ALA A 53 -10.67 13.13 1.32
CA ALA A 53 -9.35 13.12 1.98
C ALA A 53 -8.51 14.37 1.61
N GLU A 54 -8.65 14.89 0.39
CA GLU A 54 -7.95 16.11 -0.04
C GLU A 54 -8.43 17.36 0.72
N LEU A 55 -9.73 17.45 1.04
CA LEU A 55 -10.29 18.55 1.84
C LEU A 55 -9.76 18.56 3.29
N SER A 56 -9.50 17.38 3.87
CA SER A 56 -8.98 17.29 5.25
C SER A 56 -7.52 17.69 5.35
N LEU A 57 -6.72 17.48 4.30
CA LEU A 57 -5.33 17.94 4.28
C LEU A 57 -5.23 19.44 3.98
N ALA A 58 -6.11 19.97 3.14
CA ALA A 58 -6.20 21.40 2.85
C ALA A 58 -6.69 22.24 4.04
N GLY A 59 -7.59 21.70 4.88
CA GLY A 59 -8.09 22.39 6.08
C GLY A 59 -7.06 22.52 7.21
N HIS A 60 -6.00 21.71 7.23
CA HIS A 60 -4.98 21.74 8.28
C HIS A 60 -3.88 22.79 8.04
N PHE A 61 -3.81 23.37 6.84
CA PHE A 61 -2.81 24.39 6.47
C PHE A 61 -3.31 25.84 6.58
N LEU A 62 -4.58 26.06 6.92
CA LEU A 62 -5.20 27.39 7.05
C LEU A 62 -5.74 27.68 8.47
N GLY A 63 -5.27 26.94 9.49
CA GLY A 63 -5.61 27.15 10.90
C GLY A 63 -4.44 27.69 11.71
#